data_AF-A0AAJ5F3Q5-F1
#
_entry.id   AF-A0AAJ5F3Q5-F1
#
_cell.length_a   1.000
_cell.length_b   1.000
_cell.length_c   1.000
_cell.angle_alpha   90.00
_cell.angle_beta   90.00
_cell.angle_gamma   90.00
#
_symmetry.space_group_name_H-M   'P 1'
#
loop_
_entity.id
_entity.type
_entity.pdbx_description
1 polymer ?
#
loop_
_entity_poly.entity_id
_entity_poly.type
_entity_poly.pdbx_seq_one_letter_code
_entity_poly.pdbx_strand_id
1 'polypeptide(L)' 'MRDIREKIRQEVQALTEQANAAQEAKAQRRVTVRSVQRSARMEGQPVSAQTAALLDRYAEGTLSSDDVLRQLDQRYKR' A
#
# COMPACT_ATOMS: atom_id res chain seq x y z
N MET A 1 29.03 28.71 12.23
CA MET A 1 27.57 28.54 12.49
C MET A 1 26.69 28.46 11.23
N ARG A 2 27.21 28.54 9.99
CA ARG A 2 26.38 28.39 8.76
C ARG A 2 26.00 26.93 8.45
N ASP A 3 26.86 25.95 8.76
CA ASP A 3 26.65 24.53 8.42
C ASP A 3 25.42 23.88 9.08
N ILE A 4 25.13 24.18 10.34
CA ILE A 4 24.07 23.46 11.08
C ILE A 4 22.69 23.77 10.50
N ARG A 5 22.44 25.02 10.09
CA ARG A 5 21.16 25.41 9.48
C ARG A 5 20.95 24.76 8.11
N GLU A 6 22.03 24.61 7.36
CA GLU A 6 21.99 23.97 6.04
C GLU A 6 21.77 22.47 6.15
N LYS A 7 22.45 21.80 7.11
CA LYS A 7 22.23 20.39 7.41
C LYS A 7 20.79 20.10 7.88
N ILE A 8 20.25 20.91 8.79
CA ILE A 8 18.85 20.76 9.25
C ILE A 8 17.88 20.93 8.08
N ARG A 9 18.13 21.90 7.19
CA ARG A 9 17.29 22.10 6.00
C ARG A 9 17.31 20.86 5.09
N GLN A 10 18.49 20.29 4.83
CA GLN A 10 18.63 19.08 4.02
C GLN A 10 17.93 17.88 4.66
N GLU A 11 18.05 17.69 5.97
CA GLU A 11 17.35 16.61 6.70
C GLU A 11 15.82 16.78 6.62
N VAL A 12 15.31 17.99 6.81
CA VAL A 12 13.87 18.28 6.67
C VAL A 12 13.38 18.04 5.24
N GLN A 13 14.16 18.44 4.22
CA GLN A 13 13.84 18.16 2.82
C GLN A 13 13.79 16.66 2.54
N ALA A 14 14.81 15.90 2.96
CA ALA A 14 14.85 14.45 2.78
C ALA A 14 13.68 13.74 3.46
N LEU A 15 13.33 14.13 4.69
CA LEU A 15 12.17 13.56 5.41
C LEU A 15 10.84 13.91 4.71
N THR A 16 10.72 15.12 4.16
CA THR A 16 9.53 15.54 3.41
C THR A 16 9.38 14.75 2.13
N GLU A 17 10.47 14.55 1.38
CA GLU A 17 10.49 13.73 0.17
C GLU A 17 10.12 12.27 0.45
N GLN A 18 10.68 11.68 1.53
CA GLN A 18 10.32 10.33 1.96
C GLN A 18 8.84 10.21 2.35
N ALA A 19 8.31 11.19 3.08
CA ALA A 19 6.89 11.22 3.45
C ALA A 19 5.98 11.31 2.22
N ASN A 20 6.33 12.17 1.26
CA ASN A 20 5.60 12.31 0.00
C ASN A 20 5.62 11.01 -0.81
N ALA A 21 6.79 10.38 -0.96
CA ALA A 21 6.92 9.10 -1.66
C ALA A 21 6.11 7.98 -0.97
N ALA A 22 6.12 7.92 0.36
CA ALA A 22 5.32 6.96 1.11
C ALA A 22 3.81 7.19 0.93
N GLN A 23 3.38 8.46 0.91
CA GLN A 23 1.99 8.83 0.68
C GLN A 23 1.54 8.51 -0.75
N GLU A 24 2.38 8.78 -1.75
CA GLU A 24 2.12 8.44 -3.15
C GLU A 24 2.03 6.92 -3.34
N ALA A 25 2.95 6.15 -2.75
CA ALA A 25 2.89 4.70 -2.77
C ALA A 25 1.60 4.16 -2.13
N LYS A 26 1.17 4.74 -1.00
CA LYS A 26 -0.10 4.39 -0.35
C LYS A 26 -1.31 4.72 -1.24
N ALA A 27 -1.32 5.89 -1.88
CA ALA A 27 -2.37 6.29 -2.80
C ALA A 27 -2.45 5.34 -3.99
N GLN A 28 -1.30 4.97 -4.57
CA GLN A 28 -1.22 4.03 -5.68
C GLN A 28 -1.77 2.66 -5.29
N ARG A 29 -1.37 2.10 -4.14
CA ARG A 29 -1.89 0.82 -3.66
C ARG A 29 -3.41 0.85 -3.45
N ARG A 30 -3.96 1.95 -2.91
CA ARG A 30 -5.42 2.14 -2.78
C ARG A 30 -6.15 2.17 -4.12
N VAL A 31 -5.55 2.75 -5.15
CA VAL A 31 -6.11 2.70 -6.51
C VAL A 31 -6.13 1.27 -7.04
N THR A 32 -5.02 0.54 -6.88
CA THR A 32 -4.94 -0.88 -7.27
C THR A 32 -6.01 -1.72 -6.59
N VAL A 33 -6.16 -1.62 -5.27
CA VAL A 33 -7.16 -2.39 -4.52
C VAL A 33 -8.59 -2.08 -4.98
N ARG A 34 -8.93 -0.80 -5.17
CA ARG A 34 -10.25 -0.40 -5.70
C ARG A 34 -10.49 -0.97 -7.10
N SER A 35 -9.47 -0.97 -7.95
CA SER A 35 -9.56 -1.56 -9.29
C SER A 35 -9.85 -3.06 -9.22
N VAL A 36 -9.08 -3.81 -8.41
CA VAL A 36 -9.26 -5.26 -8.21
C VAL A 36 -10.67 -5.58 -7.69
N GLN A 37 -11.11 -4.87 -6.64
CA GLN A 37 -12.45 -5.06 -6.06
C GLN A 37 -13.56 -4.74 -7.07
N ARG A 38 -13.37 -3.71 -7.90
CA ARG A 38 -14.32 -3.35 -8.96
C ARG A 38 -14.39 -4.43 -10.03
N SER A 39 -13.25 -4.90 -10.55
CA SER A 39 -13.20 -5.95 -11.57
C SER A 39 -13.88 -7.23 -11.08
N ALA A 40 -13.56 -7.66 -9.85
CA ALA A 40 -14.19 -8.83 -9.23
C ALA A 40 -15.72 -8.71 -9.14
N ARG A 41 -16.23 -7.51 -8.79
CA ARG A 41 -17.68 -7.23 -8.81
C ARG A 41 -18.29 -7.28 -10.20
N MET A 42 -17.60 -6.74 -11.21
CA MET A 42 -18.07 -6.76 -12.61
C MET A 42 -18.13 -8.18 -13.18
N GLU A 43 -17.26 -9.08 -12.72
CA GLU A 43 -17.27 -10.51 -13.06
C GLU A 43 -18.31 -11.31 -12.26
N GLY A 44 -19.12 -10.65 -11.41
CA GLY A 44 -20.13 -11.30 -10.58
C GLY A 44 -19.55 -12.07 -9.39
N GLN A 45 -18.26 -11.93 -9.11
CA GLN A 45 -17.56 -12.60 -8.01
C GLN A 45 -16.96 -11.56 -7.05
N PRO A 46 -17.78 -10.90 -6.22
CA PRO A 46 -17.27 -9.92 -5.27
C PRO A 46 -16.26 -10.55 -4.31
N VAL A 47 -15.20 -9.81 -4.02
CA VAL A 47 -14.15 -10.28 -3.10
C VAL A 47 -14.72 -10.51 -1.71
N SER A 48 -14.36 -11.64 -1.09
CA SER A 48 -14.81 -11.97 0.28
C SER A 48 -14.32 -10.91 1.29
N ALA A 49 -15.04 -10.71 2.39
CA ALA A 49 -14.67 -9.74 3.44
C ALA A 49 -13.25 -9.96 3.98
N GLN A 50 -12.83 -11.23 4.12
CA GLN A 50 -11.48 -11.58 4.55
C GLN A 50 -10.41 -11.22 3.49
N THR A 51 -10.71 -11.41 2.21
CA THR A 51 -9.82 -10.97 1.12
C THR A 51 -9.75 -9.46 1.03
N ALA A 52 -10.88 -8.76 1.24
CA ALA A 52 -10.91 -7.31 1.31
C ALA A 52 -10.00 -6.78 2.44
N ALA A 53 -10.05 -7.41 3.63
CA ALA A 53 -9.17 -7.04 4.74
C ALA A 53 -7.67 -7.23 4.43
N LEU A 54 -7.29 -8.27 3.68
CA LEU A 54 -5.90 -8.46 3.22
C LEU A 54 -5.48 -7.36 2.24
N LEU A 55 -6.35 -7.03 1.30
CA LEU A 55 -6.12 -5.95 0.34
C LEU A 55 -6.02 -4.58 1.02
N ASP A 56 -6.83 -4.32 2.05
CA ASP A 56 -6.75 -3.08 2.84
C ASP A 56 -5.41 -2.98 3.59
N ARG A 57 -4.92 -4.08 4.16
CA ARG A 57 -3.59 -4.12 4.79
C ARG A 57 -2.45 -3.87 3.80
N TYR A 58 -2.57 -4.37 2.57
CA TYR A 58 -1.66 -4.01 1.48
C TYR A 58 -1.77 -2.54 1.11
N ALA A 59 -2.99 -2.01 0.98
CA ALA A 59 -3.21 -0.59 0.70
C ALA A 59 -2.52 0.31 1.73
N GLU A 60 -2.62 -0.04 3.01
CA GLU A 60 -1.95 0.66 4.12
C GLU A 60 -0.42 0.47 4.13
N GLY A 61 0.13 -0.45 3.35
CA GLY A 61 1.56 -0.76 3.31
C GLY A 61 2.03 -1.63 4.48
N THR A 62 1.10 -2.22 5.23
CA THR A 62 1.40 -3.14 6.35
C THR A 62 1.66 -4.57 5.89
N LEU A 63 1.31 -4.89 4.64
CA LEU A 63 1.61 -6.16 3.96
C LEU A 63 2.21 -5.86 2.59
N SER A 64 3.16 -6.68 2.17
CA SER A 64 3.65 -6.69 0.80
C SER A 64 2.66 -7.40 -0.14
N SER A 65 2.81 -7.21 -1.45
CA SER A 65 2.04 -7.95 -2.45
C SER A 65 2.25 -9.46 -2.31
N ASP A 66 3.48 -9.88 -2.05
CA ASP A 66 3.85 -11.30 -1.94
C ASP A 66 3.23 -11.95 -0.70
N ASP A 67 3.14 -11.21 0.40
CA ASP A 67 2.47 -11.70 1.61
C ASP A 67 0.97 -11.80 1.44
N VAL A 68 0.35 -10.91 0.66
CA VAL A 68 -1.06 -11.05 0.27
C VAL A 68 -1.26 -12.30 -0.57
N LEU A 69 -0.47 -12.47 -1.63
CA LEU A 69 -0.57 -13.64 -2.53
C LEU A 69 -0.38 -14.95 -1.76
N ARG A 70 0.64 -15.03 -0.90
CA ARG A 70 0.89 -16.21 -0.06
C ARG A 70 -0.29 -16.55 0.85
N GLN A 71 -0.93 -15.54 1.45
CA GLN A 71 -2.09 -15.74 2.32
C GLN A 71 -3.35 -16.14 1.53
N LEU A 72 -3.51 -15.65 0.29
CA LEU A 72 -4.58 -16.10 -0.60
C LEU A 72 -4.36 -17.55 -1.04
N ASP A 73 -3.14 -17.91 -1.44
CA ASP A 73 -2.80 -19.28 -1.87
C ASP A 73 -3.06 -20.30 -0.76
N GLN A 74 -2.66 -20.00 0.47
CA GLN A 74 -2.93 -20.87 1.63
C GLN A 74 -4.43 -21.10 1.85
N ARG A 75 -5.27 -20.14 1.44
CA ARG A 75 -6.72 -20.19 1.63
C ARG A 75 -7.43 -20.96 0.52
N TYR A 76 -7.01 -20.78 -0.73
CA TYR A 76 -7.60 -21.49 -1.87
C TYR A 76 -7.05 -22.92 -2.07
N LYS A 77 -5.97 -23.29 -1.37
CA LYS A 77 -5.47 -24.67 -1.31
C LYS A 77 -6.16 -25.56 -0.26
N ARG A 78 -7.14 -25.04 0.48
CA ARG A 78 -8.03 -25.83 1.35
C ARG A 78 -9.29 -26.21 0.60
#